data_AF-A0A3D5SLA3-F1
#
_entry.id   AF-A0A3D5SLA3-F1
#
_cell.length_a   1.000
_cell.length_b   1.000
_cell.length_c   1.000
_cell.angle_alpha   90.00
_cell.angle_beta   90.00
_cell.angle_gamma   90.00
#
_symmetry.space_group_name_H-M   'P 1'
#
loop_
_entity.id
_entity.type
_entity.pdbx_description
1 polymer ?
#
loop_
_entity_poly.entity_id
_entity_poly.type
_entity_poly.pdbx_seq_one_letter_code
_entity_poly.pdbx_strand_id
1 'polypeptide(L)'
;MPSIYDGGFEGPLSFDDAGFSWRIPRKPAGATMSLDSSQPHSGSKDLRIEFAGESNPGVPLISQLVLIEPSARYKINFAARSQDVVSGGLPVVVASDAGPGRKILGKSASLPKGTSEWQVFSFEFTATPATPAVVLTLQREACTSAPCPVFGAISLDSFSIEQLK
;
A
#
# COMPACT_ATOMS: atom_id res chain seq x y z
N MET A 1 -1.67 -12.86 17.11
CA MET A 1 -0.77 -12.72 15.95
C MET A 1 -1.36 -11.66 15.04
N PRO A 2 -0.58 -10.65 14.63
CA PRO A 2 -1.06 -9.63 13.69
C PRO A 2 -1.42 -10.28 12.36
N SER A 3 -2.38 -9.69 11.65
CA SER A 3 -2.80 -10.16 10.33
C SER A 3 -3.22 -8.99 9.45
N ILE A 4 -2.88 -9.06 8.17
CA ILE A 4 -3.46 -8.18 7.15
C ILE A 4 -4.68 -8.90 6.57
N TYR A 5 -5.84 -8.28 6.68
CA TYR A 5 -7.08 -8.82 6.16
C TYR A 5 -7.12 -8.68 4.64
N ASP A 6 -7.51 -9.75 3.95
CA ASP A 6 -7.58 -9.82 2.49
C ASP A 6 -6.33 -9.28 1.79
N GLY A 7 -5.14 -9.69 2.27
CA GLY A 7 -3.87 -9.22 1.74
C GLY A 7 -3.60 -9.57 0.28
N GLY A 8 -4.32 -10.55 -0.27
CA GLY A 8 -4.28 -10.93 -1.69
C GLY A 8 -5.43 -10.37 -2.54
N PHE A 9 -6.35 -9.57 -1.96
CA PHE A 9 -7.46 -8.97 -2.69
C PHE A 9 -8.40 -9.98 -3.38
N GLU A 10 -8.69 -11.10 -2.71
CA GLU A 10 -9.59 -12.14 -3.22
C GLU A 10 -11.07 -11.75 -3.04
N GLY A 11 -11.33 -10.95 -2.00
CA GLY A 11 -12.64 -10.39 -1.67
C GLY A 11 -13.06 -9.20 -2.54
N PRO A 12 -14.29 -8.71 -2.38
CA PRO A 12 -14.75 -7.50 -3.06
C PRO A 12 -14.05 -6.25 -2.51
N LEU A 13 -13.77 -5.28 -3.38
CA LEU A 13 -13.29 -3.97 -2.96
C LEU A 13 -14.39 -3.24 -2.17
N SER A 14 -14.04 -2.72 -1.01
CA SER A 14 -14.94 -1.91 -0.21
C SER A 14 -14.56 -0.43 -0.24
N PHE A 15 -15.52 0.38 -0.68
CA PHE A 15 -15.39 1.84 -0.73
C PHE A 15 -16.06 2.53 0.46
N ASP A 16 -16.76 1.76 1.31
CA ASP A 16 -17.66 2.24 2.37
C ASP A 16 -17.52 1.53 3.71
N ASP A 17 -16.64 0.53 3.80
CA ASP A 17 -16.52 -0.27 5.02
C ASP A 17 -15.69 0.45 6.10
N ALA A 18 -16.27 0.48 7.31
CA ALA A 18 -15.64 0.99 8.51
C ALA A 18 -14.81 -0.08 9.27
N GLY A 19 -14.82 -1.33 8.78
CA GLY A 19 -14.08 -2.45 9.35
C GLY A 19 -12.56 -2.40 9.18
N PHE A 20 -11.92 -3.56 9.35
CA PHE A 20 -10.48 -3.79 9.19
C PHE A 20 -10.06 -4.17 7.76
N SER A 21 -10.99 -4.17 6.80
CA SER A 21 -10.68 -4.41 5.39
C SER A 21 -9.91 -3.24 4.78
N TRP A 22 -9.38 -3.45 3.56
CA TRP A 22 -8.78 -2.38 2.78
C TRP A 22 -9.81 -1.27 2.52
N ARG A 23 -9.46 -0.06 2.94
CA ARG A 23 -10.23 1.15 2.72
C ARG A 23 -9.75 1.83 1.47
N ILE A 24 -10.70 2.03 0.56
CA ILE A 24 -10.48 2.64 -0.74
C ILE A 24 -11.30 3.92 -0.80
N PRO A 25 -10.68 5.11 -1.03
CA PRO A 25 -11.44 6.35 -1.19
C PRO A 25 -12.46 6.22 -2.32
N ARG A 26 -13.66 6.77 -2.15
CA ARG A 26 -14.71 6.73 -3.20
C ARG A 26 -14.30 7.43 -4.51
N LYS A 27 -13.45 8.46 -4.41
CA LYS A 27 -12.97 9.28 -5.53
C LYS A 27 -11.48 9.58 -5.34
N PRO A 28 -10.59 8.59 -5.52
CA PRO A 28 -9.16 8.86 -5.64
C PRO A 28 -8.91 9.91 -6.73
N ALA A 29 -8.16 10.96 -6.43
CA ALA A 29 -7.74 11.90 -7.45
C ALA A 29 -6.74 11.22 -8.40
N GLY A 30 -7.05 11.23 -9.70
CA GLY A 30 -6.16 10.76 -10.77
C GLY A 30 -5.78 9.29 -10.73
N ALA A 31 -6.55 8.44 -10.04
CA ALA A 31 -6.35 6.99 -10.05
C ALA A 31 -7.68 6.23 -10.09
N THR A 32 -7.68 4.99 -10.56
CA THR A 32 -8.82 4.07 -10.53
C THR A 32 -8.38 2.74 -9.95
N MET A 33 -9.18 2.16 -9.06
CA MET A 33 -8.90 0.89 -8.39
C MET A 33 -9.86 -0.20 -8.89
N SER A 34 -9.31 -1.37 -9.21
CA SER A 34 -10.06 -2.51 -9.73
C SER A 34 -9.42 -3.83 -9.28
N LEU A 35 -10.19 -4.92 -9.31
CA LEU A 35 -9.64 -6.27 -9.18
C LEU A 35 -9.34 -6.82 -10.56
N ASP A 36 -8.15 -7.39 -10.75
CA ASP A 36 -7.74 -8.01 -12.00
C ASP A 36 -7.40 -9.48 -11.76
N SER A 37 -7.96 -10.36 -12.59
CA SER A 37 -7.77 -11.82 -12.52
C SER A 37 -6.90 -12.36 -13.66
N SER A 38 -6.28 -11.49 -14.45
CA SER A 38 -5.52 -11.90 -15.63
C SER A 38 -4.16 -12.49 -15.28
N GLN A 39 -3.46 -11.91 -14.30
CA GLN A 39 -2.09 -12.28 -13.93
C GLN A 39 -1.83 -11.99 -12.43
N PRO A 40 -2.62 -12.56 -11.51
CA PRO A 40 -2.39 -12.41 -10.08
C PRO A 40 -1.04 -12.99 -9.68
N HIS A 41 -0.41 -12.46 -8.62
CA HIS A 41 0.83 -13.03 -8.09
C HIS A 41 0.54 -14.33 -7.31
N SER A 42 -0.58 -14.34 -6.58
CA SER A 42 -1.08 -15.47 -5.83
C SER A 42 -2.60 -15.52 -5.88
N GLY A 43 -3.20 -16.70 -5.65
CA GLY A 43 -4.65 -16.80 -5.61
C GLY A 43 -5.31 -16.54 -6.97
N SER A 44 -6.41 -15.77 -7.00
CA SER A 44 -7.24 -15.59 -8.19
C SER A 44 -7.36 -14.15 -8.69
N LYS A 45 -6.97 -13.17 -7.87
CA LYS A 45 -7.07 -11.74 -8.19
C LYS A 45 -5.88 -10.97 -7.64
N ASP A 46 -5.63 -9.80 -8.22
CA ASP A 46 -4.77 -8.77 -7.66
C ASP A 46 -5.54 -7.44 -7.55
N LEU A 47 -5.02 -6.49 -6.77
CA LEU A 47 -5.47 -5.11 -6.83
C LEU A 47 -4.70 -4.38 -7.92
N ARG A 48 -5.40 -3.91 -8.95
CA ARG A 48 -4.86 -3.04 -9.99
C ARG A 48 -5.24 -1.58 -9.72
N ILE A 49 -4.24 -0.71 -9.77
CA ILE A 49 -4.38 0.75 -9.64
C ILE A 49 -3.86 1.40 -10.92
N GLU A 50 -4.75 2.03 -11.66
CA GLU A 50 -4.43 2.77 -12.88
C GLU A 50 -4.37 4.27 -12.61
N PHE A 51 -3.31 4.91 -13.06
CA PHE A 51 -3.03 6.33 -12.87
C PHE A 51 -3.22 7.11 -14.16
N ALA A 52 -3.90 8.26 -14.07
CA ALA A 52 -4.28 9.09 -15.22
C ALA A 52 -3.93 10.58 -15.04
N GLY A 53 -2.89 10.90 -14.26
CA GLY A 53 -2.39 12.27 -14.10
C GLY A 53 -2.23 12.71 -12.65
N GLU A 54 -3.09 13.61 -12.18
CA GLU A 54 -2.95 14.24 -10.87
C GLU A 54 -3.36 13.32 -9.72
N SER A 55 -2.36 12.72 -9.07
CA SER A 55 -2.52 12.00 -7.81
C SER A 55 -1.62 12.63 -6.75
N ASN A 56 -2.23 13.21 -5.70
CA ASN A 56 -1.51 13.99 -4.69
C ASN A 56 -0.49 13.15 -3.91
N PRO A 57 0.80 13.51 -3.91
CA PRO A 57 1.81 12.87 -3.06
C PRO A 57 1.44 12.86 -1.58
N GLY A 58 1.77 11.78 -0.88
CA GLY A 58 1.48 11.61 0.54
C GLY A 58 0.01 11.37 0.89
N VAL A 59 -0.93 11.51 -0.05
CA VAL A 59 -2.33 11.12 0.17
C VAL A 59 -2.47 9.60 -0.03
N PRO A 60 -3.01 8.86 0.94
CA PRO A 60 -3.22 7.42 0.80
C PRO A 60 -4.18 7.08 -0.36
N LEU A 61 -3.74 6.17 -1.23
CA LEU A 61 -4.55 5.58 -2.30
C LEU A 61 -5.42 4.44 -1.78
N ILE A 62 -4.84 3.61 -0.90
CA ILE A 62 -5.53 2.60 -0.10
C ILE A 62 -4.94 2.61 1.30
N SER A 63 -5.72 2.15 2.28
CA SER A 63 -5.22 1.97 3.64
C SER A 63 -5.85 0.79 4.35
N GLN A 64 -5.14 0.21 5.31
CA GLN A 64 -5.70 -0.78 6.23
C GLN A 64 -5.19 -0.54 7.64
N LEU A 65 -6.09 -0.65 8.63
CA LEU A 65 -5.72 -0.61 10.04
C LEU A 65 -5.33 -2.03 10.48
N VAL A 66 -4.14 -2.18 11.02
CA VAL A 66 -3.59 -3.48 11.47
C VAL A 66 -3.27 -3.39 12.96
N LEU A 67 -3.89 -4.28 13.75
CA LEU A 67 -3.60 -4.40 15.19
C LEU A 67 -2.26 -5.12 15.39
N ILE A 68 -1.45 -4.60 16.31
CA ILE A 68 -0.12 -5.12 16.64
C ILE A 68 0.14 -5.06 18.15
N GLU A 69 1.19 -5.73 18.60
CA GLU A 69 1.68 -5.62 19.97
C GLU A 69 2.64 -4.42 20.10
N PRO A 70 2.47 -3.56 21.12
CA PRO A 70 3.43 -2.50 21.41
C PRO A 70 4.83 -3.05 21.68
N SER A 71 5.86 -2.24 21.40
CA SER A 71 7.28 -2.58 21.64
C SER A 71 7.81 -3.80 20.88
N ALA A 72 7.08 -4.31 19.88
CA ALA A 72 7.51 -5.41 19.04
C ALA A 72 8.04 -4.93 17.68
N ARG A 73 8.88 -5.76 17.04
CA ARG A 73 9.40 -5.53 15.68
C ARG A 73 8.60 -6.37 14.68
N TYR A 74 8.30 -5.78 13.54
CA TYR A 74 7.49 -6.41 12.51
C TYR A 74 8.16 -6.28 11.15
N LYS A 75 7.86 -7.24 10.27
CA LYS A 75 8.17 -7.18 8.85
C LYS A 75 6.90 -7.27 8.03
N ILE A 76 6.77 -6.36 7.07
CA ILE A 76 5.73 -6.38 6.05
C ILE A 76 6.33 -7.01 4.80
N ASN A 77 5.59 -7.91 4.17
CA ASN A 77 5.90 -8.45 2.84
C ASN A 77 4.71 -8.22 1.91
N PHE A 78 4.97 -7.93 0.64
CA PHE A 78 3.95 -7.82 -0.41
C PHE A 78 4.58 -7.99 -1.78
N ALA A 79 3.77 -8.26 -2.81
CA ALA A 79 4.21 -8.30 -4.19
C ALA A 79 3.68 -7.09 -4.96
N ALA A 80 4.49 -6.57 -5.88
CA ALA A 80 4.06 -5.53 -6.81
C ALA A 80 4.65 -5.74 -8.19
N ARG A 81 3.92 -5.28 -9.21
CA ARG A 81 4.40 -5.11 -10.58
C ARG A 81 3.93 -3.77 -11.14
N SER A 82 4.53 -3.33 -12.23
CA SER A 82 4.21 -2.06 -12.88
C SER A 82 4.01 -2.22 -14.38
N GLN A 83 3.19 -1.36 -14.95
CA GLN A 83 2.97 -1.23 -16.38
C GLN A 83 3.07 0.25 -16.77
N ASP A 84 4.09 0.57 -17.55
CA ASP A 84 4.35 1.89 -18.13
C ASP A 84 4.29 3.04 -17.12
N VAL A 85 4.75 2.80 -15.88
CA VAL A 85 4.67 3.79 -14.81
C VAL A 85 5.62 4.95 -15.07
N VAL A 86 5.06 6.16 -15.18
CA VAL A 86 5.83 7.41 -15.31
C VAL A 86 5.42 8.35 -14.20
N SER A 87 6.37 8.75 -13.37
CA SER A 87 6.10 9.59 -12.20
C SER A 87 7.36 10.32 -11.73
N GLY A 88 7.19 11.52 -11.17
CA GLY A 88 8.24 12.22 -10.41
C GLY A 88 8.32 11.79 -8.93
N GLY A 89 7.32 11.05 -8.45
CA GLY A 89 7.19 10.58 -7.06
C GLY A 89 6.52 9.21 -7.06
N LEU A 90 7.32 8.15 -6.91
CA LEU A 90 6.86 6.76 -7.10
C LEU A 90 5.99 6.30 -5.92
N PRO A 91 5.10 5.31 -6.13
CA PRO A 91 4.35 4.70 -5.04
C PRO A 91 5.28 4.00 -4.04
N VAL A 92 4.91 4.05 -2.77
CA VAL A 92 5.54 3.36 -1.64
C VAL A 92 4.47 2.82 -0.70
N VAL A 93 4.76 1.70 -0.05
CA VAL A 93 3.97 1.20 1.08
C VAL A 93 4.56 1.73 2.37
N VAL A 94 3.72 2.27 3.26
CA VAL A 94 4.14 2.93 4.50
C VAL A 94 3.37 2.35 5.68
N ALA A 95 4.07 1.99 6.75
CA ALA A 95 3.47 1.71 8.04
C ALA A 95 3.62 2.95 8.94
N SER A 96 2.50 3.49 9.40
CA SER A 96 2.46 4.63 10.32
C SER A 96 1.72 4.28 11.60
N ASP A 97 2.07 4.93 12.71
CA ASP A 97 1.32 4.83 13.96
C ASP A 97 -0.16 5.23 13.73
N ALA A 98 -1.10 4.48 14.34
CA ALA A 98 -2.53 4.76 14.19
C ALA A 98 -3.04 5.92 15.06
N GLY A 99 -2.23 6.39 16.00
CA GLY A 99 -2.52 7.48 16.91
C GLY A 99 -2.34 8.89 16.31
N PRO A 100 -2.45 9.92 17.15
CA PRO A 100 -2.33 11.32 16.72
C PRO A 100 -1.02 11.59 15.98
N GLY A 101 -1.10 12.32 14.87
CA GLY A 101 0.05 12.73 14.07
C GLY A 101 0.60 11.68 13.09
N ARG A 102 0.10 10.43 13.12
CA ARG A 102 0.44 9.34 12.18
C ARG A 102 1.92 9.27 11.81
N LYS A 103 2.78 9.18 12.83
CA LYS A 103 4.23 9.09 12.64
C LYS A 103 4.58 7.86 11.79
N ILE A 104 5.36 8.06 10.74
CA ILE A 104 5.89 6.96 9.92
C ILE A 104 6.87 6.13 10.76
N LEU A 105 6.65 4.82 10.80
CA LEU A 105 7.48 3.85 11.51
C LEU A 105 8.40 3.08 10.54
N GLY A 106 7.96 2.87 9.30
CA GLY A 106 8.74 2.23 8.24
C GLY A 106 8.08 2.38 6.87
N LYS A 107 8.85 2.21 5.81
CA LYS A 107 8.36 2.23 4.43
C LYS A 107 9.14 1.26 3.54
N SER A 108 8.50 0.80 2.47
CA SER A 108 9.15 0.03 1.41
C SER A 108 10.12 0.90 0.59
N ALA A 109 10.94 0.24 -0.22
CA ALA A 109 11.52 0.89 -1.39
C ALA A 109 10.40 1.38 -2.34
N SER A 110 10.72 2.36 -3.19
CA SER A 110 9.82 2.84 -4.22
C SER A 110 9.45 1.72 -5.19
N LEU A 111 8.18 1.62 -5.55
CA LEU A 111 7.72 0.65 -6.54
C LEU A 111 8.30 0.96 -7.93
N PRO A 112 8.40 -0.04 -8.82
CA PRO A 112 9.16 0.10 -10.05
C PRO A 112 8.57 1.19 -10.97
N LYS A 113 9.48 1.93 -11.62
CA LYS A 113 9.15 2.81 -12.74
C LYS A 113 9.11 1.99 -14.04
N GLY A 114 8.32 2.43 -15.00
CA GLY A 114 8.14 1.75 -16.29
C GLY A 114 7.36 0.45 -16.12
N THR A 115 7.77 -0.58 -16.85
CA THR A 115 7.16 -1.91 -16.83
C THR A 115 8.07 -2.89 -16.12
N SER A 116 7.48 -3.70 -15.24
CA SER A 116 8.19 -4.73 -14.48
C SER A 116 7.31 -5.96 -14.28
N GLU A 117 7.97 -7.12 -14.19
CA GLU A 117 7.34 -8.33 -13.68
C GLU A 117 7.10 -8.24 -12.16
N TRP A 118 6.36 -9.20 -11.62
CA TRP A 118 6.15 -9.31 -10.18
C TRP A 118 7.46 -9.35 -9.40
N GLN A 119 7.57 -8.48 -8.40
CA GLN A 119 8.68 -8.41 -7.46
C GLN A 119 8.13 -8.45 -6.03
N VAL A 120 8.83 -9.14 -5.15
CA VAL A 120 8.51 -9.17 -3.72
C VAL A 120 9.25 -8.04 -3.02
N PHE A 121 8.49 -7.24 -2.28
CA PHE A 121 8.97 -6.14 -1.46
C PHE A 121 8.83 -6.50 0.01
N SER A 122 9.77 -6.01 0.81
CA SER A 122 9.64 -6.08 2.26
C SER A 122 10.26 -4.87 2.93
N PHE A 123 9.76 -4.56 4.12
CA PHE A 123 10.35 -3.58 5.01
C PHE A 123 9.97 -3.90 6.45
N GLU A 124 10.76 -3.35 7.37
CA GLU A 124 10.58 -3.59 8.79
C GLU A 124 10.26 -2.29 9.52
N PHE A 125 9.60 -2.43 10.66
CA PHE A 125 9.37 -1.33 11.59
C PHE A 125 9.31 -1.84 13.03
N THR A 126 9.54 -0.94 13.98
CA THR A 126 9.42 -1.22 15.42
C THR A 126 8.29 -0.38 16.01
N ALA A 127 7.34 -1.05 16.65
CA ALA A 127 6.26 -0.40 17.38
C ALA A 127 6.79 0.28 18.63
N THR A 128 6.27 1.47 18.96
CA THR A 128 6.60 2.09 20.25
C THR A 128 5.73 1.48 21.36
N PRO A 129 6.04 1.73 22.64
CA PRO A 129 5.17 1.29 23.74
C PRO A 129 3.75 1.87 23.67
N ALA A 130 3.55 2.96 22.94
CA ALA A 130 2.25 3.61 22.77
C ALA A 130 1.56 3.25 21.44
N THR A 131 2.06 2.27 20.69
CA THR A 131 1.56 1.89 19.36
C THR A 131 0.81 0.54 19.43
N PRO A 132 -0.51 0.51 19.70
CA PRO A 132 -1.30 -0.72 19.68
C PRO A 132 -1.77 -1.11 18.27
N ALA A 133 -1.61 -0.22 17.29
CA ALA A 133 -2.03 -0.43 15.91
C ALA A 133 -1.22 0.45 14.97
N VAL A 134 -1.11 0.00 13.71
CA VAL A 134 -0.55 0.79 12.61
C VAL A 134 -1.56 0.93 11.49
N VAL A 135 -1.43 2.00 10.72
CA VAL A 135 -2.13 2.17 9.45
C VAL A 135 -1.13 1.90 8.34
N LEU A 136 -1.38 0.84 7.57
CA LEU A 136 -0.64 0.52 6.36
C LEU A 136 -1.27 1.30 5.20
N THR A 137 -0.47 2.08 4.48
CA THR A 137 -0.95 2.86 3.33
C THR A 137 -0.13 2.55 2.09
N LEU A 138 -0.77 2.61 0.93
CA LEU A 138 -0.08 2.89 -0.32
C LEU A 138 -0.21 4.39 -0.58
N GLN A 139 0.90 5.06 -0.82
CA GLN A 139 0.92 6.49 -1.14
C GLN A 139 2.08 6.81 -2.06
N ARG A 140 2.08 7.99 -2.66
CA ARG A 140 3.21 8.45 -3.48
C ARG A 140 4.22 9.23 -2.66
N GLU A 141 5.50 9.08 -2.99
CA GLU A 141 6.56 9.96 -2.49
C GLU A 141 6.40 11.39 -3.01
N ALA A 142 6.89 12.36 -2.24
CA ALA A 142 6.91 13.75 -2.67
C ALA A 142 7.82 13.92 -3.91
N CYS A 143 7.36 14.71 -4.89
CA CYS A 143 8.21 15.13 -5.99
C CYS A 143 9.18 16.24 -5.55
N THR A 144 10.31 16.34 -6.25
CA THR A 144 11.26 17.45 -6.10
C THR A 144 10.83 18.72 -6.83
N SER A 145 9.86 18.62 -7.74
CA SER A 145 9.29 19.75 -8.50
C SER A 145 7.80 19.56 -8.79
N ALA A 146 7.11 20.65 -9.13
CA ALA A 146 5.72 20.66 -9.56
C ALA A 146 5.63 21.00 -11.07
N PRO A 147 4.68 20.39 -11.83
CA PRO A 147 3.68 19.42 -11.38
C PRO A 147 4.28 18.03 -11.09
N CYS A 148 3.58 17.23 -10.28
CA CYS A 148 3.99 15.89 -9.84
C CYS A 148 3.07 14.80 -10.43
N PRO A 149 2.97 14.64 -11.77
CA PRO A 149 2.03 13.70 -12.37
C PRO A 149 2.44 12.24 -12.14
N VAL A 150 1.48 11.34 -12.30
CA VAL A 150 1.69 9.89 -12.41
C VAL A 150 0.79 9.30 -13.49
N PHE A 151 1.36 8.41 -14.29
CA PHE A 151 0.67 7.64 -15.33
C PHE A 151 1.08 6.17 -15.28
N GLY A 152 0.34 5.32 -15.97
CA GLY A 152 0.56 3.87 -16.03
C GLY A 152 -0.26 3.15 -14.97
N ALA A 153 0.08 1.90 -14.68
CA ALA A 153 -0.61 1.11 -13.67
C ALA A 153 0.36 0.33 -12.78
N ILE A 154 -0.08 0.04 -11.56
CA ILE A 154 0.56 -0.94 -10.69
C ILE A 154 -0.45 -2.01 -10.30
N SER A 155 0.05 -3.22 -10.08
CA SER A 155 -0.70 -4.27 -9.41
C SER A 155 -0.04 -4.61 -8.07
N LEU A 156 -0.85 -4.95 -7.08
CA LEU A 156 -0.45 -5.28 -5.73
C LEU A 156 -1.14 -6.56 -5.26
N ASP A 157 -0.41 -7.40 -4.53
CA ASP A 157 -0.91 -8.70 -4.05
C ASP A 157 -0.06 -9.18 -2.85
N SER A 158 -0.50 -10.25 -2.20
CA SER A 158 0.25 -11.05 -1.23
C SER A 158 0.75 -10.28 0.00
N PHE A 159 -0.01 -9.30 0.48
CA PHE A 159 0.33 -8.59 1.71
C PHE A 159 0.29 -9.52 2.92
N SER A 160 1.35 -9.46 3.72
CA SER A 160 1.47 -10.19 4.98
C SER A 160 2.28 -9.40 6.00
N ILE A 161 2.08 -9.74 7.28
CA ILE A 161 2.82 -9.18 8.40
C ILE A 161 3.32 -10.33 9.29
N GLU A 162 4.57 -10.25 9.71
CA GLU A 162 5.18 -11.18 10.65
C GLU A 162 5.82 -10.42 11.82
N GLN A 163 5.65 -10.94 13.03
CA GLN A 163 6.38 -10.46 14.21
C GLN A 163 7.77 -11.09 14.21
N LEU A 164 8.81 -10.26 14.26
CA LEU A 164 10.18 -10.71 14.33
C LEU A 164 10.56 -11.03 15.79
N LYS A 165 11.44 -12.01 15.95
CA LYS A 165 12.01 -12.39 17.25
C LYS A 165 13.12 -11.42 17.68
#